data_AF-A0A9N9K382-F1
#
_entry.id   AF-A0A9N9K382-F1
#
_cell.length_a   1.000
_cell.length_b   1.000
_cell.length_c   1.000
_cell.angle_alpha   90.00
_cell.angle_beta   90.00
_cell.angle_gamma   90.00
#
_symmetry.space_group_name_H-M   'P 1'
#
loop_
_entity.id
_entity.type
_entity.pdbx_description
1 polymer ?
#
loop_
_entity_poly.entity_id
_entity_poly.type
_entity_poly.pdbx_seq_one_letter_code
_entity_poly.pdbx_strand_id
1 'polypeptide(L)'
;MKPFLPNIMDVNLHKKTEKARKILKLFGKGGVGINKINYITYSANTILKLKDTQIQYIINQVVSKTVTKCYNQNNSKSNGSLSLPNNPEEKQQHVIKVVLE
;
A
#
# COMPACT_ATOMS: atom_id res chain seq x y z
N MET A 1 -17.94 27.44 -15.14
CA MET A 1 -16.58 27.82 -14.67
C MET A 1 -15.89 28.80 -15.63
N LYS A 2 -15.89 28.56 -16.95
CA LYS A 2 -15.41 29.54 -17.95
C LYS A 2 -15.89 31.00 -17.78
N PRO A 3 -17.15 31.29 -17.43
CA PRO A 3 -17.58 32.69 -17.26
C PRO A 3 -16.93 33.41 -16.08
N PHE A 4 -16.37 32.70 -15.11
CA PHE A 4 -15.76 33.29 -13.90
C PHE A 4 -14.24 33.42 -13.99
N LEU A 5 -13.64 32.93 -15.08
CA LEU A 5 -12.19 32.95 -15.28
C LEU A 5 -11.90 33.33 -16.75
N PRO A 6 -12.10 34.60 -17.12
CA PRO A 6 -11.75 35.08 -18.45
C PRO A 6 -10.22 35.00 -18.65
N ASN A 7 -9.79 34.72 -19.88
CA ASN A 7 -8.39 34.71 -20.31
C ASN A 7 -7.47 33.59 -19.76
N ILE A 8 -8.02 32.51 -19.21
CA ILE A 8 -7.24 31.30 -18.91
C ILE A 8 -7.35 30.26 -20.02
N MET A 9 -6.20 29.77 -20.47
CA MET A 9 -6.11 28.65 -21.40
C MET A 9 -6.68 27.37 -20.76
N ASP A 10 -7.50 26.63 -21.51
CA ASP A 10 -8.16 25.39 -21.06
C ASP A 10 -7.15 24.37 -20.49
N VAL A 11 -5.94 24.30 -21.05
CA VAL A 11 -4.85 23.45 -20.57
C VAL A 11 -4.40 23.83 -19.15
N ASN A 12 -4.34 25.13 -18.83
CA ASN A 12 -3.97 25.60 -17.50
C ASN A 12 -5.10 25.32 -16.49
N LEU A 13 -6.35 25.49 -16.91
CA LEU A 13 -7.52 25.15 -16.11
C LEU A 13 -7.53 23.66 -15.76
N HIS A 14 -7.33 22.80 -16.75
CA HIS A 14 -7.23 21.36 -16.56
C HIS A 14 -6.14 21.01 -15.54
N LYS A 15 -4.91 21.53 -15.71
CA LYS A 15 -3.79 21.30 -14.76
C LYS A 15 -4.13 21.72 -13.33
N LYS A 16 -4.79 22.87 -13.14
CA LYS A 16 -5.22 23.36 -11.81
C LYS A 16 -6.28 22.44 -11.20
N THR A 17 -7.26 21.99 -11.99
CA THR A 17 -8.30 21.05 -11.56
C THR A 17 -7.71 19.70 -11.16
N GLU A 18 -6.79 19.15 -11.96
CA GLU A 18 -6.07 17.91 -11.64
C GLU A 18 -5.33 18.02 -10.30
N LYS A 19 -4.63 19.14 -10.08
CA LYS A 19 -3.91 19.40 -8.82
C LYS A 19 -4.87 19.49 -7.64
N ALA A 20 -5.98 20.23 -7.78
CA ALA A 20 -6.99 20.35 -6.73
C ALA A 20 -7.61 18.98 -6.39
N ARG A 21 -7.89 18.13 -7.39
CA ARG A 21 -8.42 16.78 -7.17
C ARG A 21 -7.44 15.89 -6.42
N LYS A 22 -6.14 15.96 -6.73
CA LYS A 22 -5.10 15.21 -5.99
C LYS A 22 -5.05 15.65 -4.53
N ILE A 23 -5.08 16.96 -4.26
CA ILE A 23 -5.10 17.51 -2.90
C ILE A 23 -6.37 17.04 -2.18
N LEU A 24 -7.55 17.13 -2.80
CA LEU A 24 -8.80 16.68 -2.20
C LEU A 24 -8.79 15.16 -1.92
N LYS A 25 -8.24 14.34 -2.82
CA LYS A 25 -8.10 12.90 -2.60
C LYS A 25 -7.15 12.60 -1.43
N LEU A 26 -6.08 13.38 -1.30
CA LEU A 26 -5.09 13.18 -0.25
C LEU A 26 -5.60 13.68 1.10
N PHE A 27 -6.14 14.89 1.19
CA PHE A 27 -6.47 15.56 2.45
C PHE A 27 -7.97 15.69 2.74
N GLY A 28 -8.85 15.32 1.81
CA GLY A 28 -10.30 15.37 1.97
C GLY A 28 -10.86 14.23 2.80
N LYS A 29 -12.19 14.18 2.88
CA LYS A 29 -12.93 13.17 3.66
C LYS A 29 -12.60 11.76 3.14
N GLY A 30 -12.09 10.90 4.02
CA GLY A 30 -11.65 9.53 3.66
C GLY A 30 -10.22 9.43 3.11
N GLY A 31 -9.52 10.55 2.93
CA GLY A 31 -8.11 10.59 2.54
C GLY A 31 -7.15 10.42 3.72
N VAL A 32 -5.86 10.61 3.44
CA VAL A 32 -4.80 10.75 4.45
C VAL A 32 -4.92 12.14 5.09
N GLY A 33 -5.74 12.24 6.14
CA GLY A 33 -5.89 13.47 6.91
C GLY A 33 -4.54 14.07 7.32
N ILE A 34 -4.47 15.40 7.35
CA ILE A 34 -3.24 16.14 7.71
C ILE A 34 -2.65 15.71 9.06
N ASN A 35 -3.54 15.31 9.98
CA ASN A 35 -3.17 14.76 11.29
C ASN A 35 -2.28 13.51 11.18
N LYS A 36 -2.44 12.66 10.16
CA LYS A 36 -1.60 11.47 9.95
C LYS A 36 -0.22 11.81 9.38
N ILE A 37 -0.10 12.90 8.61
CA ILE A 37 1.19 13.34 8.03
C ILE A 37 2.09 13.93 9.11
N ASN A 38 1.52 14.67 10.07
CA ASN A 38 2.27 15.17 11.23
C ASN A 38 2.88 14.06 12.11
N TYR A 39 2.45 12.81 11.97
CA TYR A 39 3.03 11.67 12.70
C TYR A 39 4.25 11.05 12.00
N ILE A 40 4.64 11.52 10.80
CA ILE A 40 5.87 11.05 10.16
C ILE A 40 7.07 11.72 10.84
N THR A 41 7.51 11.14 11.96
CA THR A 41 8.64 11.63 12.74
C THR A 41 10.01 11.36 12.10
N TYR A 42 10.06 10.49 11.09
CA TYR A 42 11.31 10.05 10.48
C TYR A 42 11.41 10.49 9.02
N SER A 43 12.52 11.15 8.68
CA SER A 43 12.89 11.48 7.30
C SER A 43 13.26 10.22 6.48
N ALA A 44 13.19 10.32 5.15
CA ALA A 44 13.65 9.24 4.27
C ALA A 44 15.12 8.87 4.50
N ASN A 45 15.98 9.86 4.75
CA ASN A 45 17.40 9.65 5.02
C ASN A 45 17.65 8.89 6.34
N THR A 46 16.86 9.19 7.37
CA THR A 46 16.95 8.46 8.64
C THR A 46 16.45 7.02 8.52
N ILE A 47 15.43 6.77 7.69
CA ILE A 47 14.94 5.42 7.41
C ILE A 47 15.99 4.62 6.61
N LEU A 48 16.65 5.24 5.63
CA LEU A 48 17.70 4.61 4.83
C LEU A 48 18.91 4.15 5.67
N LYS A 49 19.20 4.84 6.78
CA LYS A 49 20.32 4.53 7.67
C LYS A 49 20.03 3.41 8.69
N LEU A 50 18.83 2.82 8.66
CA LEU A 50 18.49 1.73 9.57
C LEU A 50 19.29 0.47 9.24
N LYS A 51 19.81 -0.19 10.27
CA LYS A 51 20.45 -1.50 10.14
C LYS A 51 19.40 -2.62 10.10
N ASP A 52 19.76 -3.74 9.49
CA ASP A 52 18.86 -4.90 9.34
C ASP A 52 18.22 -5.34 10.66
N THR A 53 18.98 -5.37 11.75
CA THR A 53 18.47 -5.72 13.09
C THR A 53 17.40 -4.75 13.60
N GLN A 54 17.53 -3.46 13.29
CA GLN A 54 16.55 -2.43 13.66
C GLN A 54 15.30 -2.53 12.79
N ILE A 55 15.46 -2.84 11.50
CA ILE A 55 14.33 -3.09 10.59
C ILE A 55 13.52 -4.29 11.07
N GLN A 56 14.18 -5.40 11.40
CA GLN A 56 13.53 -6.60 11.93
C GLN A 56 12.80 -6.32 13.26
N TYR A 57 13.41 -5.54 14.15
CA TYR A 57 12.76 -5.11 15.38
C TYR A 57 11.48 -4.29 15.11
N ILE A 58 11.52 -3.35 14.16
CA ILE A 58 10.34 -2.55 13.77
C ILE A 58 9.23 -3.44 13.21
N ILE A 59 9.58 -4.40 12.33
CA ILE A 59 8.62 -5.36 11.76
C ILE A 59 7.93 -6.13 12.88
N ASN A 60 8.68 -6.72 13.80
CA ASN A 60 8.14 -7.48 14.92
C ASN A 60 7.18 -6.63 15.77
N GLN A 61 7.57 -5.39 16.09
CA GLN A 61 6.73 -4.47 16.87
C GLN A 61 5.42 -4.11 16.17
N VAL A 62 5.44 -3.92 14.84
CA VAL A 62 4.23 -3.61 14.06
C VAL A 62 3.31 -4.84 14.01
N VAL A 63 3.86 -6.02 13.74
CA VAL A 63 3.12 -7.28 13.67
C VAL A 63 2.47 -7.61 15.02
N SER A 64 3.20 -7.49 16.13
CA SER A 64 2.62 -7.74 17.46
C SER A 64 1.48 -6.79 17.80
N LYS A 65 1.57 -5.52 17.39
CA LYS A 65 0.53 -4.50 17.66
C LYS A 65 -0.70 -4.66 16.76
N THR A 66 -0.54 -5.16 15.53
CA THR A 66 -1.68 -5.41 14.64
C THR A 66 -2.45 -6.65 15.06
N VAL A 67 -1.78 -7.72 15.48
CA VAL A 67 -2.43 -8.97 15.93
C VAL A 67 -3.34 -8.76 17.15
N THR A 68 -3.01 -7.83 18.05
CA THR A 68 -3.88 -7.51 19.21
C THR A 68 -5.15 -6.74 18.84
N LYS A 69 -5.19 -6.05 17.68
CA LYS A 69 -6.32 -5.17 17.31
C LYS A 69 -7.37 -5.83 16.40
N CYS A 70 -7.15 -7.07 15.96
CA CYS A 70 -8.05 -7.78 15.03
C CYS A 70 -8.76 -9.01 15.61
N TYR A 71 -8.87 -9.15 16.94
CA TYR A 71 -9.82 -10.09 17.54
C TYR A 71 -11.22 -9.45 17.64
N ASN A 72 -11.88 -9.35 16.49
CA ASN A 72 -13.33 -9.26 16.27
C ASN A 72 -13.55 -9.00 14.76
N GLN A 73 -13.20 -9.97 13.91
CA GLN A 73 -13.69 -10.02 12.54
C GLN A 73 -14.29 -11.41 12.35
N ASN A 74 -15.63 -11.45 12.37
CA ASN A 74 -16.41 -12.64 12.07
C ASN A 74 -15.96 -13.18 10.71
N ASN A 75 -15.49 -14.43 10.72
CA ASN A 75 -15.05 -15.16 9.54
C ASN A 75 -16.22 -15.38 8.58
N SER A 76 -16.31 -14.61 7.49
CA SER A 76 -16.87 -15.14 6.25
C SER A 76 -15.72 -15.85 5.51
N LYS A 77 -15.67 -17.19 5.64
CA LYS A 77 -14.76 -18.06 4.90
C LYS A 77 -14.83 -17.73 3.40
N SER A 78 -13.73 -17.25 2.82
CA SER A 78 -13.43 -17.44 1.40
C SER A 78 -12.16 -18.27 1.30
N ASN A 79 -12.34 -19.52 0.89
CA ASN A 79 -11.27 -20.50 0.78
C ASN A 79 -10.33 -20.11 -0.37
N GLY A 80 -9.02 -20.09 -0.10
CA GLY A 80 -8.01 -19.80 -1.12
C GLY A 80 -6.60 -19.70 -0.55
N SER A 81 -6.18 -20.66 0.28
CA SER A 81 -4.77 -20.79 0.66
C SER A 81 -4.03 -21.61 -0.39
N LEU A 82 -3.19 -20.98 -1.23
CA LEU A 82 -2.16 -21.69 -1.98
C LEU A 82 -0.89 -21.74 -1.10
N SER A 83 -0.64 -22.89 -0.47
CA SER A 83 0.63 -23.19 0.17
C SER A 83 1.61 -23.72 -0.88
N LEU A 84 2.78 -23.10 -1.02
CA LEU A 84 3.89 -23.66 -1.78
C LEU A 84 4.53 -24.82 -0.99
N PRO A 85 4.77 -25.97 -1.62
CA PRO A 85 5.38 -27.12 -0.95
C PRO A 85 6.90 -26.95 -0.79
N ASN A 86 7.40 -27.29 0.40
CA ASN A 86 8.80 -27.12 0.81
C ASN A 86 9.66 -28.38 0.59
N ASN A 87 9.29 -29.29 -0.32
CA ASN A 87 10.01 -30.55 -0.53
C ASN A 87 10.65 -30.63 -1.94
N PRO A 88 11.97 -30.88 -2.08
CA PRO A 88 12.64 -30.96 -3.38
C PRO A 88 12.17 -32.08 -4.32
N GLU A 89 11.53 -33.13 -3.80
CA GLU A 89 11.17 -34.32 -4.59
C GLU A 89 9.89 -34.15 -5.45
N GLU A 90 9.08 -33.11 -5.19
CA GLU A 90 7.88 -32.81 -5.97
C GLU A 90 8.16 -32.06 -7.28
N LYS A 91 9.38 -31.54 -7.48
CA LYS A 91 9.73 -30.77 -8.69
C LYS A 91 9.78 -31.63 -9.96
N GLN A 92 9.99 -32.93 -9.85
CA GLN A 92 10.18 -33.80 -11.02
C GLN A 92 8.88 -34.20 -11.72
N GLN A 93 7.72 -34.06 -11.07
CA GLN A 93 6.43 -34.43 -11.68
C GLN A 93 5.71 -33.28 -12.43
N HIS A 94 6.14 -32.03 -12.25
CA HIS A 94 5.52 -30.90 -12.96
C HIS A 94 6.15 -30.63 -14.34
N VAL A 95 7.43 -30.99 -14.55
CA VAL A 95 8.11 -30.75 -15.84
C VAL A 95 7.66 -31.74 -16.92
N ILE A 96 7.35 -32.99 -16.57
CA ILE A 96 6.97 -34.02 -17.55
C ILE A 96 5.55 -33.80 -18.11
N LYS A 97 4.65 -33.11 -17.38
CA LYS A 97 3.27 -32.90 -17.82
C LYS A 97 3.06 -31.70 -18.76
N VAL A 98 4.09 -30.88 -18.99
CA VAL A 98 4.03 -29.70 -19.88
C VAL A 98 4.58 -29.98 -21.29
N VAL A 99 5.21 -31.15 -21.52
CA VAL A 99 5.91 -31.46 -22.79
C VAL A 99 5.09 -32.36 -23.73
N LEU A 100 3.89 -32.83 -23.35
CA LEU A 100 3.09 -33.76 -24.15
C LEU A 100 1.63 -33.35 -24.43
N GLU A 101 1.30 -32.06 -24.29
CA GLU A 101 0.13 -31.43 -24.94
C GLU A 101 0.60 -30.27 -25.82
#